data_AF-A0A7Y4X2Q0-F1
#
_entry.id   AF-A0A7Y4X2Q0-F1
#
_cell.length_a   1.000
_cell.length_b   1.000
_cell.length_c   1.000
_cell.angle_alpha   90.00
_cell.angle_beta   90.00
_cell.angle_gamma   90.00
#
_symmetry.space_group_name_H-M   'P 1'
#
loop_
_entity.id
_entity.type
_entity.pdbx_description
1 polymer ?
#
loop_
_entity_poly.entity_id
_entity_poly.type
_entity_poly.pdbx_seq_one_letter_code
_entity_poly.pdbx_strand_id
1 'polypeptide(L)' 'MNIELTPQQQQALDTQGGAPPRVVDPRTHTTYVLISEEDYGTIRELLEDEQREQTIHAIALRNAAGRLDEAP' A
#
# COMPACT_ATOMS: atom_id res chain seq x y z
N MET A 1 -0.45 -15.31 -11.97
CA MET A 1 -1.05 -16.56 -11.49
C MET A 1 -2.09 -16.16 -10.49
N ASN A 2 -3.33 -16.60 -10.67
CA ASN A 2 -4.46 -16.19 -9.84
C ASN A 2 -4.85 -17.39 -8.98
N ILE A 3 -5.14 -17.14 -7.70
CA ILE A 3 -5.65 -18.16 -6.78
C ILE A 3 -7.13 -17.89 -6.62
N GLU A 4 -7.95 -18.80 -7.15
CA GLU A 4 -9.40 -18.73 -6.99
C GLU A 4 -9.80 -19.17 -5.58
N LEU A 5 -10.78 -18.48 -5.01
CA LEU A 5 -11.32 -18.85 -3.70
C LEU A 5 -11.99 -20.23 -3.79
N THR A 6 -11.75 -21.06 -2.78
CA THR A 6 -12.53 -22.29 -2.62
C THR A 6 -13.95 -21.96 -2.15
N PRO A 7 -14.93 -22.86 -2.34
CA PRO A 7 -16.30 -22.64 -1.86
C PRO A 7 -16.37 -22.33 -0.35
N GLN A 8 -15.52 -22.97 0.46
CA GLN A 8 -15.46 -22.73 1.90
C GLN A 8 -14.93 -21.33 2.21
N GLN A 9 -13.95 -20.85 1.44
CA GLN A 9 -13.41 -19.50 1.60
C GLN A 9 -14.45 -18.46 1.18
N GLN A 10 -15.14 -18.67 0.06
CA GLN A 10 -16.21 -17.78 -0.39
C GLN A 10 -17.30 -17.65 0.69
N GLN A 11 -17.78 -18.76 1.24
CA GLN A 11 -18.78 -18.75 2.30
C GLN A 11 -18.32 -17.99 3.56
N ALA A 12 -17.03 -18.09 3.90
CA ALA A 12 -16.45 -17.35 5.02
C ALA A 12 -16.39 -15.85 4.75
N LEU A 13 -16.15 -15.42 3.50
CA LEU A 13 -16.19 -14.01 3.12
C LEU A 13 -17.63 -13.48 3.15
N ASP A 14 -18.58 -14.22 2.61
CA ASP A 14 -19.99 -13.81 2.51
C ASP A 14 -20.64 -13.60 3.89
N THR A 15 -20.11 -14.26 4.93
CA THR A 15 -20.61 -14.17 6.31
C THR A 15 -19.96 -13.05 7.13
N GLN A 16 -18.85 -12.45 6.67
CA GLN A 16 -18.02 -11.57 7.50
C GLN A 16 -18.51 -10.11 7.60
N GLY A 17 -19.47 -9.70 6.76
CA GLY A 17 -20.28 -8.49 6.94
C GLY A 17 -19.50 -7.17 7.12
N GLY A 18 -19.19 -6.49 6.01
CA GLY A 18 -18.88 -5.05 5.98
C GLY A 18 -17.44 -4.64 6.32
N ALA A 19 -16.62 -5.52 6.90
CA ALA A 19 -15.20 -5.27 7.08
C ALA A 19 -14.36 -6.10 6.09
N PRO A 20 -13.22 -5.58 5.59
CA PRO A 20 -12.31 -6.35 4.76
C PRO A 20 -11.86 -7.66 5.45
N PRO A 21 -11.95 -8.81 4.78
CA PRO A 21 -11.56 -10.10 5.35
C PRO A 21 -10.08 -10.14 5.74
N ARG A 22 -9.77 -10.93 6.78
CA ARG A 22 -8.39 -11.18 7.21
C ARG A 22 -8.00 -12.61 6.88
N VAL A 23 -6.84 -12.76 6.24
CA VAL A 23 -6.28 -14.05 5.85
C VAL A 23 -5.00 -14.27 6.64
N VAL A 24 -4.84 -15.44 7.25
CA VAL A 24 -3.65 -15.78 8.03
C VAL A 24 -2.80 -16.77 7.24
N ASP A 25 -1.52 -16.47 7.02
CA ASP A 25 -0.55 -17.46 6.55
C ASP A 25 -0.15 -18.35 7.73
N PRO A 26 -0.52 -19.65 7.77
CA PRO A 26 -0.23 -20.53 8.90
C PRO A 26 1.27 -20.81 9.06
N ARG A 27 2.08 -20.62 8.01
CA ARG A 27 3.53 -20.87 8.07
C ARG A 27 4.27 -19.74 8.78
N THR A 28 3.86 -18.50 8.54
CA THR A 28 4.53 -17.31 9.08
C THR A 28 3.73 -16.62 10.19
N HIS A 29 2.48 -17.02 10.40
CA HIS A 29 1.49 -16.32 11.25
C HIS A 29 1.25 -14.86 10.84
N THR A 30 1.63 -14.49 9.61
CA THR A 30 1.36 -13.15 9.08
C THR A 30 -0.12 -13.03 8.75
N THR A 31 -0.74 -11.95 9.20
CA THR A 31 -2.13 -11.62 8.87
C THR A 31 -2.17 -10.59 7.75
N TYR A 32 -2.85 -10.93 6.67
CA TYR A 32 -3.13 -10.08 5.52
C TYR A 32 -4.57 -9.59 5.55
N VAL A 33 -4.82 -8.43 4.97
CA VAL A 33 -6.17 -7.93 4.73
C VAL A 33 -6.47 -8.09 3.25
N LEU A 34 -7.56 -8.77 2.92
CA LEU A 34 -8.02 -8.94 1.55
C LEU A 34 -8.82 -7.69 1.14
N ILE A 35 -8.36 -7.01 0.10
CA ILE A 35 -9.02 -5.86 -0.52
C ILE A 35 -9.24 -6.17 -2.00
N SER A 36 -10.19 -5.45 -2.63
CA SER A 36 -10.40 -5.59 -4.07
C SER A 36 -9.18 -5.09 -4.84
N GLU A 37 -9.01 -5.55 -6.09
CA GLU A 37 -7.95 -5.07 -6.96
C GLU A 37 -8.07 -3.56 -7.25
N GLU A 38 -9.30 -3.06 -7.35
CA GLU A 38 -9.61 -1.64 -7.51
C GLU A 38 -9.15 -0.81 -6.29
N ASP A 39 -9.47 -1.26 -5.08
CA ASP A 39 -9.03 -0.60 -3.84
C ASP A 39 -7.51 -0.62 -3.71
N TYR A 40 -6.88 -1.76 -4.04
CA TYR A 40 -5.42 -1.87 -4.05
C TYR A 40 -4.79 -0.89 -5.04
N GLY A 41 -5.35 -0.77 -6.26
CA GLY A 41 -4.91 0.19 -7.26
C GLY A 41 -4.97 1.62 -6.73
N THR A 42 -6.10 2.01 -6.15
CA THR A 42 -6.30 3.35 -5.59
C THR A 42 -5.31 3.67 -4.46
N ILE A 43 -5.10 2.72 -3.53
CA ILE A 43 -4.15 2.89 -2.43
C ILE A 43 -2.72 2.98 -2.97
N ARG A 44 -2.38 2.16 -3.95
CA ARG A 44 -1.05 2.15 -4.56
C ARG A 44 -0.75 3.47 -5.26
N GLU A 45 -1.68 3.99 -6.05
CA GLU A 45 -1.51 5.28 -6.75
C GLU A 45 -1.29 6.41 -5.75
N LEU A 46 -2.09 6.47 -4.68
CA LEU A 46 -1.94 7.46 -3.62
C LEU A 46 -0.54 7.43 -2.99
N LEU A 47 -0.04 6.23 -2.67
CA LEU A 47 1.29 6.06 -2.08
C LEU A 47 2.43 6.42 -3.06
N GLU A 48 2.27 6.11 -4.34
CA GLU A 48 3.25 6.47 -5.38
C GLU A 48 3.35 7.99 -5.57
N ASP A 49 2.22 8.69 -5.50
CA ASP A 49 2.17 10.16 -5.57
C ASP A 49 2.81 10.81 -4.34
N GLU A 50 2.48 10.35 -3.12
CA GLU A 50 3.13 10.82 -1.89
C GLU A 50 4.65 10.63 -1.94
N GLN A 51 5.10 9.47 -2.42
CA GLN A 51 6.53 9.19 -2.52
C GLN A 51 7.24 10.14 -3.51
N ARG A 52 6.56 10.50 -4.60
CA ARG A 52 7.08 11.45 -5.59
C ARG A 52 7.19 12.86 -5.00
N GLU A 53 6.17 13.32 -4.27
CA GLU A 53 6.19 14.61 -3.60
C GLU A 53 7.33 14.73 -2.57
N GLN A 54 7.50 13.70 -1.74
CA GLN A 54 8.59 13.66 -0.76
C GLN A 54 9.97 13.72 -1.44
N THR A 55 10.13 13.05 -2.58
CA THR A 55 11.38 13.08 -3.35
C THR A 55 11.67 14.47 -3.91
N ILE A 56 10.66 15.13 -4.49
CA ILE A 56 10.80 16.51 -5.00
C ILE A 56 11.17 17.47 -3.87
N HIS A 57 10.51 17.34 -2.71
CA HIS A 57 10.80 18.16 -1.55
C HIS A 57 12.23 17.98 -1.04
N ALA A 58 12.70 16.73 -0.95
CA ALA A 58 14.07 16.42 -0.54
C ALA A 58 15.12 17.03 -1.49
N ILE A 59 14.88 16.95 -2.80
CA ILE A 59 15.77 17.56 -3.82
C ILE A 59 15.77 19.09 -3.70
N ALA A 60 14.60 19.71 -3.52
CA ALA A 60 14.48 21.15 -3.34
C ALA A 60 15.25 21.65 -2.11
N LEU A 61 15.13 20.93 -0.98
CA LEU A 61 15.85 21.23 0.26
C LEU A 61 17.36 21.12 0.08
N ARG A 62 17.83 20.04 -0.56
CA ARG A 62 19.26 19.84 -0.87
C ARG A 62 19.83 20.96 -1.74
N ASN A 63 19.09 21.36 -2.78
CA ASN A 63 19.51 22.44 -3.67
C ASN A 63 19.51 23.80 -2.96
N ALA A 64 18.58 24.05 -2.03
CA ALA A 64 18.57 25.27 -1.23
C ALA A 64 19.76 25.35 -0.27
N ALA A 65 20.13 24.24 0.38
CA ALA A 65 21.31 24.18 1.25
C ALA A 65 22.61 24.47 0.48
N GLY A 66 22.80 23.87 -0.71
CA GLY A 66 23.99 24.13 -1.53
C GLY A 66 24.13 25.60 -1.96
N ARG A 67 23.01 26.30 -2.22
CA ARG A 67 23.04 27.74 -2.56
C ARG A 67 23.40 28.65 -1.39
N LEU A 68 23.18 28.21 -0.14
CA LEU A 68 23.58 28.97 1.04
C LEU A 68 25.08 28.81 1.33
N ASP A 69 25.66 27.65 1.02
CA ASP A 69 27.10 27.41 1.16
C ASP A 69 27.95 28.07 0.05
N GLU A 70 27.34 28.40 -1.10
CA GLU A 70 27.99 29.11 -2.22
C GLU A 70 27.87 30.64 -2.14
N ALA A 71 27.14 31.18 -1.15
CA ALA A 71 27.04 32.62 -0.92
C ALA A 71 28.27 33.13 -0.12
N PRO A 72 28.99 34.16 -0.60
CA PRO A 72 30.21 34.67 0.03
C PRO A 72 29.97 35.45 1.33
#